data_AF-A0A3B8Q3J0-F1
#
_entry.id   AF-A0A3B8Q3J0-F1
#
_cell.length_a   1.000
_cell.length_b   1.000
_cell.length_c   1.000
_cell.angle_alpha   90.00
_cell.angle_beta   90.00
_cell.angle_gamma   90.00
#
_symmetry.space_group_name_H-M   'P 1'
#
loop_
_entity.id
_entity.type
_entity.pdbx_description
1 polymer ?
#
loop_
_entity_poly.entity_id
_entity_poly.type
_entity_poly.pdbx_seq_one_letter_code
_entity_poly.pdbx_strand_id
1 'polypeptide(L)'
;MQSYELLRDVLKTTSAKQISSDLNLSLSLIYKWAEKPEADAGGAGANPLDRVDQLIQTTRDPRIIHWLCQRSGGFFIKNPKLHSSHPDFLIPATNEIVQEFADLLAVIASAAGDNKIDANESKTIRGRWEELKSVTETFVTACEEGNFGGIKEKESSKAAPAPATTRPSD
;
A
#
# COMPACT_ATOMS: atom_id res chain seq x y z
N MET A 1 12.47 -3.77 6.01
CA MET A 1 13.56 -4.45 5.28
C MET A 1 14.36 -3.38 4.54
N GLN A 2 15.68 -3.38 4.69
CA GLN A 2 16.56 -2.45 3.99
C GLN A 2 16.89 -2.97 2.57
N SER A 3 17.25 -2.07 1.66
CA SER A 3 17.58 -2.39 0.26
C SER A 3 18.70 -3.43 0.10
N TYR A 4 19.79 -3.29 0.86
CA TYR A 4 20.91 -4.25 0.85
C TYR A 4 20.52 -5.64 1.38
N GLU A 5 19.56 -5.73 2.31
CA GLU A 5 19.06 -7.00 2.84
C GLU A 5 18.26 -7.75 1.77
N LEU A 6 17.38 -7.01 1.06
CA LEU A 6 16.62 -7.56 -0.06
C LEU A 6 17.56 -8.10 -1.16
N LEU A 7 18.58 -7.33 -1.55
CA LEU A 7 19.53 -7.77 -2.57
C LEU A 7 20.34 -8.97 -2.11
N ARG A 8 20.75 -9.03 -0.83
CA ARG A 8 21.40 -10.22 -0.26
C ARG A 8 20.51 -11.45 -0.38
N ASP A 9 19.21 -11.33 -0.14
CA ASP A 9 18.27 -12.43 -0.26
C ASP A 9 18.03 -12.86 -1.72
N VAL A 10 17.97 -11.91 -2.65
CA VAL A 10 17.93 -12.20 -4.10
C VAL A 10 19.15 -12.98 -4.55
N LEU A 11 20.35 -12.64 -4.05
CA LEU A 11 21.59 -13.34 -4.39
C LEU A 11 21.67 -14.77 -3.83
N LYS A 12 20.79 -15.17 -2.91
CA LYS A 12 20.68 -16.57 -2.44
C LYS A 12 19.95 -17.46 -3.45
N THR A 13 19.01 -16.90 -4.20
CA THR A 13 18.17 -17.65 -5.15
C THR A 13 18.63 -17.45 -6.59
N THR A 14 19.27 -16.33 -6.89
CA THR A 14 19.73 -15.98 -8.24
C THR A 14 21.24 -15.85 -8.28
N SER A 15 21.87 -16.42 -9.31
CA SER A 15 23.33 -16.38 -9.48
C SER A 15 23.82 -14.95 -9.69
N ALA A 16 24.73 -14.48 -8.84
CA ALA A 16 25.41 -13.19 -9.00
C ALA A 16 26.15 -13.09 -10.35
N LYS A 17 26.64 -14.21 -10.89
CA LYS A 17 27.27 -14.26 -12.23
C LYS A 17 26.27 -13.99 -13.34
N GLN A 18 25.05 -14.52 -13.21
CA GLN A 18 23.98 -14.27 -14.18
C GLN A 18 23.62 -12.78 -14.20
N ILE A 19 23.39 -12.20 -13.02
CA ILE A 19 23.06 -10.76 -12.88
C ILE A 19 24.18 -9.88 -13.43
N SER A 20 25.44 -10.22 -13.13
CA SER A 20 26.62 -9.52 -13.64
C SER A 20 26.67 -9.54 -15.17
N SER A 21 26.39 -10.68 -15.80
CA SER A 21 26.33 -10.82 -17.26
C SER A 21 25.17 -10.02 -17.86
N ASP A 22 23.96 -10.16 -17.32
CA ASP A 22 22.75 -9.55 -17.86
C ASP A 22 22.76 -8.03 -17.76
N LEU A 23 23.34 -7.48 -16.68
CA LEU A 23 23.45 -6.04 -16.47
C LEU A 23 24.76 -5.45 -17.03
N ASN A 24 25.66 -6.29 -17.55
CA ASN A 24 27.00 -5.90 -18.00
C ASN A 24 27.79 -5.13 -16.92
N LEU A 25 27.81 -5.69 -15.70
CA LEU A 25 28.47 -5.11 -14.52
C LEU A 25 29.46 -6.09 -13.92
N SER A 26 30.43 -5.61 -13.15
CA SER A 26 31.38 -6.49 -12.47
C SER A 26 30.73 -7.28 -11.33
N LEU A 27 31.15 -8.53 -11.15
CA LEU A 27 30.67 -9.40 -10.08
C LEU A 27 30.89 -8.77 -8.69
N SER A 28 32.02 -8.08 -8.50
CA SER A 28 32.34 -7.35 -7.28
C SER A 28 31.33 -6.24 -6.97
N LEU A 29 30.82 -5.54 -7.99
CA LEU A 29 29.80 -4.51 -7.80
C LEU A 29 28.46 -5.11 -7.37
N ILE A 30 28.09 -6.27 -7.93
CA ILE A 30 26.85 -6.98 -7.57
C ILE A 30 26.87 -7.39 -6.09
N TYR A 31 27.99 -7.94 -5.60
CA TYR A 31 28.14 -8.26 -4.17
C TYR A 31 28.13 -7.00 -3.29
N LYS A 32 28.78 -5.93 -3.74
CA LYS A 32 28.80 -4.64 -3.02
C LYS A 32 27.40 -4.06 -2.80
N TRP A 33 26.45 -4.31 -3.71
CA TRP A 33 25.07 -3.85 -3.52
C TRP A 33 24.33 -4.51 -2.35
N ALA A 34 24.75 -5.71 -1.95
CA ALA A 34 24.17 -6.48 -0.84
C ALA A 34 24.87 -6.20 0.51
N GLU A 35 25.91 -5.38 0.51
CA GLU A 35 26.64 -4.95 1.71
C GLU A 35 25.95 -3.74 2.36
N LYS A 36 26.11 -3.61 3.69
CA LYS A 36 25.57 -2.47 4.42
C LYS A 36 26.30 -1.20 3.96
N PRO A 37 25.60 -0.13 3.56
CA PRO A 37 26.25 1.11 3.14
C PRO A 37 27.05 1.72 4.29
N GLU A 38 28.29 2.11 4.02
CA GLU A 38 29.09 2.89 4.96
C GLU A 38 28.52 4.31 5.06
N ALA A 39 28.56 4.90 6.26
CA ALA A 39 27.90 6.17 6.57
C ALA A 39 28.33 7.35 5.68
N ASP A 40 29.48 7.24 4.99
CA ASP A 40 30.07 8.27 4.13
C ASP A 40 30.15 7.87 2.64
N ALA A 41 29.47 6.79 2.23
CA ALA A 41 29.55 6.28 0.86
C ALA A 41 28.72 7.14 -0.13
N GLY A 42 29.21 8.34 -0.42
CA GLY A 42 28.71 9.21 -1.47
C GLY A 42 28.79 8.57 -2.85
N GLY A 43 27.62 8.19 -3.39
CA GLY A 43 27.30 8.31 -4.80
C GLY A 43 27.92 7.34 -5.83
N ALA A 44 29.03 6.64 -5.56
CA ALA A 44 29.67 5.76 -6.55
C ALA A 44 29.45 4.25 -6.33
N GLY A 45 28.97 3.84 -5.16
CA GLY A 45 28.67 2.44 -4.80
C GLY A 45 27.23 2.18 -4.37
N ALA A 46 26.34 3.18 -4.51
CA ALA A 46 24.96 3.06 -4.07
C ALA A 46 24.22 1.97 -4.84
N ASN A 47 23.57 1.08 -4.10
CA ASN A 47 22.77 0.01 -4.67
C ASN A 47 21.64 0.60 -5.55
N PRO A 48 21.18 -0.13 -6.57
CA PRO A 48 20.22 0.40 -7.54
C PRO A 48 18.88 0.77 -6.90
N LEU A 49 18.46 0.07 -5.84
CA LEU A 49 17.20 0.35 -5.14
C LEU A 49 17.25 1.70 -4.42
N ASP A 50 18.34 2.00 -3.74
CA ASP A 50 18.57 3.28 -3.05
C ASP A 50 18.60 4.44 -4.05
N ARG A 51 19.18 4.24 -5.23
CA ARG A 51 19.16 5.27 -6.28
C ARG A 51 17.76 5.55 -6.80
N VAL A 52 16.96 4.50 -6.99
CA VAL A 52 15.56 4.65 -7.41
C VAL A 52 14.74 5.32 -6.32
N ASP A 53 14.91 4.95 -5.05
CA ASP A 53 14.26 5.62 -3.93
C ASP A 53 14.67 7.10 -3.86
N GLN A 54 15.97 7.40 -3.91
CA GLN A 54 16.47 8.78 -3.92
C GLN A 54 15.91 9.58 -5.11
N LEU A 55 15.79 8.98 -6.29
CA LEU A 55 15.17 9.60 -7.46
C LEU A 55 13.70 9.92 -7.21
N ILE A 56 12.93 8.98 -6.63
CA ILE A 56 11.53 9.20 -6.25
C ILE A 56 11.42 10.32 -5.20
N GLN A 57 12.26 10.32 -4.17
CA GLN A 57 12.23 11.34 -3.10
C GLN A 57 12.56 12.74 -3.63
N THR A 58 13.56 12.83 -4.51
CA THR A 58 14.03 14.11 -5.07
C THR A 58 13.03 14.70 -6.05
N THR A 59 12.47 13.86 -6.93
CA THR A 59 11.51 14.32 -7.96
C THR A 59 10.10 14.46 -7.42
N ARG A 60 9.74 13.68 -6.38
CA ARG A 60 8.38 13.52 -5.84
C ARG A 60 7.36 13.13 -6.90
N ASP A 61 7.81 12.53 -8.00
CA ASP A 61 6.97 12.17 -9.13
C ASP A 61 6.53 10.70 -9.02
N PRO A 62 5.25 10.40 -8.75
CA PRO A 62 4.76 9.04 -8.58
C PRO A 62 4.82 8.23 -9.89
N ARG A 63 4.98 8.88 -11.05
CA ARG A 63 5.08 8.18 -12.34
C ARG A 63 6.29 7.23 -12.40
N ILE A 64 7.36 7.52 -11.65
CA ILE A 64 8.57 6.68 -11.62
C ILE A 64 8.26 5.31 -11.00
N ILE A 65 7.63 5.29 -9.82
CA ILE A 65 7.27 4.02 -9.16
C ILE A 65 6.16 3.29 -9.92
N HIS A 66 5.19 4.02 -10.49
CA HIS A 66 4.15 3.43 -11.33
C HIS A 66 4.75 2.72 -12.56
N TRP A 67 5.70 3.36 -13.25
CA TRP A 67 6.37 2.79 -14.40
C TRP A 67 7.13 1.49 -14.05
N LEU A 68 7.82 1.47 -12.92
CA LEU A 68 8.53 0.27 -12.44
C LEU A 68 7.57 -0.88 -12.13
N CYS A 69 6.47 -0.61 -11.42
CA CYS A 69 5.48 -1.63 -11.11
C CYS A 69 4.80 -2.20 -12.37
N GLN A 70 4.45 -1.33 -13.33
CA GLN A 70 3.82 -1.73 -14.59
C GLN A 70 4.70 -2.70 -15.40
N ARG A 71 6.02 -2.48 -15.42
CA ARG A 71 6.96 -3.38 -16.11
C ARG A 71 7.03 -4.79 -15.50
N SER A 72 6.70 -4.90 -14.22
CA SER A 72 6.61 -6.18 -13.51
C SER A 72 5.20 -6.79 -13.57
N GLY A 73 4.29 -6.22 -14.38
CA GLY A 73 2.89 -6.65 -14.45
C GLY A 73 2.06 -6.25 -13.21
N GLY A 74 2.62 -5.42 -12.33
CA GLY A 74 1.98 -4.95 -11.12
C GLY A 74 1.55 -3.49 -11.20
N PHE A 75 1.06 -2.98 -10.07
CA PHE A 75 0.76 -1.56 -9.86
C PHE A 75 1.21 -1.20 -8.45
N PHE A 76 1.54 0.08 -8.23
CA PHE A 76 1.85 0.58 -6.91
C PHE A 76 0.57 1.12 -6.27
N ILE A 77 0.29 0.70 -5.04
CA ILE A 77 -0.71 1.35 -4.20
C ILE A 77 0.05 2.05 -3.10
N LYS A 78 -0.17 3.34 -2.97
CA LYS A 78 0.38 4.09 -1.87
C LYS A 78 -0.41 3.73 -0.62
N ASN A 79 0.29 3.29 0.42
CA ASN A 79 -0.35 3.13 1.73
C ASN A 79 -0.96 4.48 2.13
N PRO A 80 -2.26 4.54 2.41
CA PRO A 80 -2.91 5.77 2.79
C PRO A 80 -2.31 6.27 4.10
N LYS A 81 -2.09 7.58 4.18
CA LYS A 81 -1.75 8.18 5.47
C LYS A 81 -3.01 8.06 6.32
N LEU A 82 -2.93 7.35 7.45
CA LEU A 82 -3.96 7.35 8.48
C LEU A 82 -4.15 8.78 9.00
N HIS A 83 -4.93 9.56 8.27
CA HIS A 83 -5.47 10.80 8.78
C HIS A 83 -6.60 10.37 9.73
N SER A 84 -6.31 10.49 11.02
CA SER A 84 -7.24 10.31 12.14
C SER A 84 -7.76 8.88 12.33
N SER A 85 -7.01 8.11 13.13
CA SER A 85 -7.55 7.03 13.96
C SER A 85 -8.73 7.56 14.79
N HIS A 86 -9.96 7.37 14.32
CA HIS A 86 -11.09 7.25 15.23
C HIS A 86 -11.30 5.74 15.48
N PRO A 87 -11.08 5.25 16.73
CA PRO A 87 -11.10 3.83 17.09
C PRO A 87 -12.42 3.08 16.86
N ASP A 88 -13.47 3.73 16.37
CA ASP A 88 -14.84 3.27 16.56
C ASP A 88 -15.52 2.65 15.33
N PHE A 89 -14.91 2.62 14.15
CA PHE A 89 -15.71 2.46 12.93
C PHE A 89 -15.11 1.55 11.86
N LEU A 90 -14.93 0.27 12.21
CA LEU A 90 -14.76 -0.81 11.21
C LEU A 90 -15.99 -0.91 10.29
N ILE A 91 -17.20 -0.65 10.78
CA ILE A 91 -18.44 -0.79 10.00
C ILE A 91 -18.52 0.24 8.85
N PRO A 92 -18.27 1.55 9.08
CA PRO A 92 -18.15 2.54 8.00
C PRO A 92 -17.10 2.21 6.95
N ALA A 93 -15.93 1.69 7.36
CA ALA A 93 -14.88 1.34 6.40
C ALA A 93 -15.27 0.16 5.51
N THR A 94 -15.97 -0.86 6.04
CA THR A 94 -16.49 -1.97 5.22
C THR A 94 -17.57 -1.49 4.26
N ASN A 95 -18.44 -0.56 4.69
CA ASN A 95 -19.45 0.04 3.81
C ASN A 95 -18.81 0.88 2.70
N GLU A 96 -17.73 1.60 3.00
CA GLU A 96 -16.95 2.36 2.02
C GLU A 96 -16.34 1.44 0.95
N ILE A 97 -15.75 0.29 1.34
CA ILE A 97 -15.25 -0.72 0.39
C ILE A 97 -16.38 -1.22 -0.52
N VAL A 98 -17.56 -1.50 0.03
CA VAL A 98 -18.71 -1.97 -0.75
C VAL A 98 -19.20 -0.90 -1.73
N GLN A 99 -19.20 0.37 -1.33
CA GLN A 99 -19.57 1.48 -2.23
C GLN A 99 -18.54 1.66 -3.35
N GLU A 100 -17.25 1.65 -3.04
CA GLU A 100 -16.19 1.73 -4.07
C GLU A 100 -16.25 0.55 -5.05
N PHE A 101 -16.64 -0.64 -4.56
CA PHE A 101 -16.87 -1.80 -5.43
C PHE A 101 -18.09 -1.61 -6.32
N ALA A 102 -19.19 -1.06 -5.77
CA ALA A 102 -20.40 -0.76 -6.54
C ALA A 102 -20.14 0.29 -7.63
N ASP A 103 -19.38 1.34 -7.32
CA ASP A 103 -18.97 2.36 -8.27
C ASP A 103 -18.10 1.80 -9.40
N LEU A 104 -17.14 0.92 -9.08
CA LEU A 104 -16.33 0.24 -10.09
C LEU A 104 -17.21 -0.60 -11.03
N LEU A 105 -18.16 -1.37 -10.47
CA LEU A 105 -19.10 -2.16 -11.27
C LEU A 105 -19.97 -1.27 -12.16
N ALA A 106 -20.40 -0.10 -11.68
CA ALA A 106 -21.17 0.85 -12.48
C ALA A 106 -20.34 1.39 -13.65
N VAL A 107 -19.06 1.72 -13.44
CA VAL A 107 -18.15 2.17 -14.49
C VAL A 107 -17.89 1.06 -15.52
N ILE A 108 -17.69 -0.19 -15.08
CA ILE A 108 -17.54 -1.34 -15.98
C ILE A 108 -18.82 -1.57 -16.78
N ALA A 109 -19.99 -1.51 -16.15
CA ALA A 109 -21.28 -1.70 -16.82
C ALA A 109 -21.55 -0.61 -17.85
N SER A 110 -21.19 0.65 -17.55
CA SER A 110 -21.31 1.76 -18.49
C SER A 110 -20.37 1.59 -19.69
N ALA A 111 -19.11 1.20 -19.45
CA ALA A 111 -18.11 1.01 -20.50
C ALA A 111 -18.34 -0.27 -21.33
N ALA A 112 -19.03 -1.27 -20.78
CA ALA A 112 -19.38 -2.48 -21.51
C ALA A 112 -20.73 -2.36 -22.25
N GLY A 113 -21.46 -1.26 -22.07
CA GLY A 113 -22.81 -1.07 -22.61
C GLY A 113 -22.90 -1.07 -24.13
N ASP A 114 -21.80 -0.73 -24.82
CA ASP A 114 -21.69 -0.74 -26.28
C ASP A 114 -20.95 -1.98 -26.83
N ASN A 115 -20.66 -2.96 -25.95
CA ASN A 115 -19.85 -4.16 -26.24
C ASN A 115 -18.44 -3.87 -26.78
N LYS A 116 -17.89 -2.66 -26.60
CA LYS A 116 -16.54 -2.30 -27.03
C LYS A 116 -15.85 -1.37 -26.05
N ILE A 117 -14.95 -1.92 -25.24
CA ILE A 117 -14.11 -1.11 -24.34
C ILE A 117 -13.03 -0.40 -25.16
N ASP A 118 -13.07 0.93 -25.21
CA ASP A 118 -12.04 1.76 -25.82
C ASP A 118 -10.82 2.02 -24.91
N ALA A 119 -9.78 2.63 -25.46
CA ALA A 119 -8.53 2.88 -24.72
C ALA A 119 -8.68 3.90 -23.57
N ASN A 120 -9.65 4.80 -23.64
CA ASN A 120 -9.95 5.75 -22.57
C ASN A 120 -10.80 5.09 -21.48
N GLU A 121 -11.80 4.29 -21.85
CA GLU A 121 -12.61 3.51 -20.92
C GLU A 121 -11.76 2.51 -20.14
N SER A 122 -10.82 1.83 -20.81
CA SER A 122 -9.85 0.95 -20.15
C SER A 122 -9.02 1.70 -19.10
N LYS A 123 -8.61 2.95 -19.38
CA LYS A 123 -7.92 3.80 -18.41
C LYS A 123 -8.82 4.21 -17.24
N THR A 124 -10.09 4.53 -17.51
CA THR A 124 -11.06 4.90 -16.47
C THR A 124 -11.35 3.72 -15.54
N ILE A 125 -11.59 2.52 -16.09
CA ILE A 125 -11.75 1.28 -15.32
C ILE A 125 -10.48 1.02 -14.49
N ARG A 126 -9.30 1.21 -15.08
CA ARG A 126 -8.02 1.04 -14.37
C ARG A 126 -7.91 2.00 -13.19
N GLY A 127 -8.26 3.27 -13.36
CA GLY A 127 -8.24 4.28 -12.30
C GLY A 127 -9.16 3.92 -11.14
N ARG A 128 -10.42 3.59 -11.42
CA ARG A 128 -11.39 3.18 -10.37
C ARG A 128 -10.98 1.91 -9.64
N TRP A 129 -10.40 0.94 -10.36
CA TRP A 129 -9.83 -0.26 -9.73
C TRP A 129 -8.68 0.09 -8.77
N GLU A 130 -7.82 1.04 -9.14
CA GLU A 130 -6.72 1.50 -8.29
C GLU A 130 -7.21 2.19 -7.01
N GLU A 131 -8.26 3.00 -7.09
CA GLU A 131 -8.90 3.65 -5.94
C GLU A 131 -9.48 2.62 -4.96
N LEU A 132 -10.28 1.66 -5.45
CA LEU A 132 -10.86 0.60 -4.63
C LEU A 132 -9.79 -0.18 -3.85
N LYS A 133 -8.70 -0.58 -4.52
CA LYS A 133 -7.64 -1.32 -3.85
C LYS A 133 -6.94 -0.46 -2.80
N SER A 134 -6.77 0.85 -3.03
CA SER A 134 -6.21 1.77 -2.04
C SER A 134 -7.08 1.86 -0.79
N VAL A 135 -8.41 1.94 -0.94
CA VAL A 135 -9.35 1.94 0.19
C VAL A 135 -9.27 0.62 0.95
N THR A 136 -9.22 -0.50 0.23
CA THR A 136 -9.09 -1.84 0.84
C THR A 136 -7.77 -2.00 1.61
N GLU A 137 -6.65 -1.50 1.06
CA GLU A 137 -5.33 -1.53 1.72
C GLU A 137 -5.32 -0.71 3.03
N THR A 138 -6.05 0.42 3.05
CA THR A 138 -6.30 1.21 4.28
C THR A 138 -6.90 0.34 5.39
N PHE A 139 -7.94 -0.40 5.04
CA PHE A 139 -8.68 -1.22 5.97
C PHE A 139 -7.82 -2.36 6.51
N VAL A 140 -7.05 -3.02 5.64
CA VAL A 140 -6.12 -4.10 6.04
C VAL A 140 -5.04 -3.56 6.96
N THR A 141 -4.41 -2.43 6.61
CA THR A 141 -3.40 -1.78 7.46
C THR A 141 -3.97 -1.42 8.84
N ALA A 142 -5.18 -0.85 8.89
CA ALA A 142 -5.85 -0.51 10.15
C ALA A 142 -6.18 -1.75 11.01
N CYS A 143 -6.44 -2.90 10.39
CA CYS A 143 -6.59 -4.17 11.08
C CYS A 143 -5.23 -4.67 11.64
N GLU A 144 -4.17 -4.62 10.85
CA GLU A 144 -2.82 -5.07 11.25
C GLU A 144 -2.24 -4.25 12.41
N GLU A 145 -2.55 -2.95 12.48
CA GLU A 145 -2.11 -2.04 13.54
C GLU A 145 -2.84 -2.24 14.89
N GLY A 146 -3.80 -3.18 14.96
CA GLY A 146 -4.43 -3.56 16.22
C GLY A 146 -5.52 -2.60 16.71
N ASN A 147 -6.20 -1.91 15.80
CA ASN A 147 -7.35 -1.03 16.10
C ASN A 147 -8.63 -1.81 16.54
N PHE A 148 -8.48 -2.91 17.27
CA PHE A 148 -9.56 -3.76 17.77
C PHE A 148 -9.91 -3.51 19.26
N GLY A 149 -9.13 -2.67 19.96
CA GLY A 149 -9.23 -2.51 21.42
C GLY A 149 -10.43 -1.69 21.93
N GLY A 150 -10.98 -0.76 21.14
CA GLY A 150 -11.98 0.20 21.63
C GLY A 150 -13.45 -0.23 21.50
N ILE A 151 -13.76 -1.17 20.60
CA ILE A 151 -15.14 -1.49 20.24
C ILE A 151 -15.85 -2.28 21.35
N LYS A 152 -15.12 -3.11 22.12
CA LYS A 152 -15.72 -3.91 23.22
C LYS A 152 -16.02 -3.10 24.49
N GLU A 153 -15.32 -2.01 24.77
CA GLU A 153 -15.55 -1.20 25.99
C GLU A 153 -16.71 -0.21 25.84
N LYS A 154 -16.99 0.28 24.63
CA LYS A 154 -18.12 1.20 24.43
C LYS A 154 -19.49 0.51 24.46
N GLU A 155 -19.60 -0.74 24.01
CA GLU A 155 -20.85 -1.49 24.12
C GLU A 155 -21.19 -1.87 25.58
N SER A 156 -20.19 -2.17 26.41
CA SER A 156 -20.42 -2.50 27.82
C SER A 156 -20.74 -1.28 28.69
N SER A 157 -20.23 -0.09 28.34
CA SER A 157 -20.53 1.16 29.08
C SER A 157 -21.92 1.76 28.78
N LYS A 158 -22.52 1.43 27.62
CA LYS A 158 -23.85 1.93 27.24
C LYS A 158 -25.01 1.11 27.81
N ALA A 159 -24.72 -0.04 28.43
CA ALA A 159 -25.71 -1.01 28.91
C ALA A 159 -26.06 -0.91 30.41
N ALA A 160 -25.54 0.09 31.15
CA ALA A 160 -25.92 0.31 32.54
C ALA A 160 -27.01 1.40 32.66
N PRO A 161 -28.31 1.06 32.81
CA PRO A 161 -29.31 2.05 33.19
C PRO A 161 -29.08 2.48 34.64
N ALA A 162 -29.07 3.80 34.87
CA ALA A 162 -28.92 4.41 36.19
C ALA A 162 -30.03 3.92 37.16
N PRO A 163 -29.72 3.66 38.44
CA PRO A 163 -30.72 3.22 39.40
C PRO A 163 -31.73 4.33 39.68
N ALA A 164 -33.01 3.99 39.55
CA ALA A 164 -34.12 4.90 39.80
C ALA A 164 -34.11 5.38 41.27
N THR A 165 -33.86 6.67 41.47
CA THR A 165 -34.07 7.35 42.76
C THR A 165 -35.57 7.38 43.05
N THR A 166 -36.02 6.53 43.96
CA THR A 166 -37.34 6.61 44.58
C THR A 166 -37.45 7.91 45.40
N ARG A 167 -38.41 8.75 45.02
CA ARG A 167 -38.81 9.94 45.78
C ARG A 167 -39.74 9.50 46.91
N PRO A 168 -39.54 9.91 48.18
CA PRO A 168 -40.49 9.58 49.24
C PRO A 168 -41.74 10.46 49.11
N SER A 169 -42.91 9.84 49.24
CA SER A 169 -44.21 10.49 49.37
C SER A 169 -44.43 10.93 50.82
N ASP A 170 -45.09 12.09 51.00
CA ASP A 170 -45.63 12.59 52.28
C ASP A 170 -46.48 11.55 53.04
#